data_AF-A0AA35Q5B8-F1
#
_entry.id   AF-A0AA35Q5B8-F1
#
_cell.length_a   1.000
_cell.length_b   1.000
_cell.length_c   1.000
_cell.angle_alpha   90.00
_cell.angle_beta   90.00
_cell.angle_gamma   90.00
#
_symmetry.space_group_name_H-M   'P 1'
#
loop_
_entity.id
_entity.type
_entity.pdbx_description
1 polymer ?
#
loop_
_entity_poly.entity_id
_entity_poly.type
_entity_poly.pdbx_seq_one_letter_code
_entity_poly.pdbx_strand_id
1 'polypeptide(L)'
;MEPVSNTAGTAPEAAAKKSEELERRTIWSKKWILAARVSRLGNTGDYIKFDVAGFSYFLIKDKDNDVEGYLNVCWHRVYPIVTKPKSSARILACKYHGILFLFRRFDLLK
;
A
#
# COMPACT_ATOMS: atom_id res chain seq x y z
N MET A 1 -36.27 -31.09 24.42
CA MET A 1 -35.58 -30.54 23.25
C MET A 1 -35.01 -29.20 23.71
N GLU A 2 -33.75 -29.19 24.13
CA GLU A 2 -33.12 -27.99 24.69
C GLU A 2 -32.73 -27.02 23.58
N PRO A 3 -32.83 -25.70 23.79
CA PRO A 3 -32.44 -24.71 22.80
C PRO A 3 -30.91 -24.64 22.74
N VAL A 4 -30.34 -24.84 21.55
CA VAL A 4 -28.92 -24.60 21.28
C VAL A 4 -28.65 -23.10 21.36
N SER A 5 -28.09 -22.64 22.47
CA SER A 5 -27.61 -21.27 22.62
C SER A 5 -26.39 -21.07 21.69
N ASN A 6 -26.62 -20.47 20.53
CA ASN A 6 -25.55 -20.01 19.66
C ASN A 6 -24.89 -18.75 20.25
N THR A 7 -24.02 -18.93 21.24
CA THR A 7 -23.05 -17.91 21.60
C THR A 7 -21.88 -18.02 20.62
N ALA A 8 -22.01 -17.39 19.46
CA ALA A 8 -20.85 -17.04 18.65
C ALA A 8 -19.96 -16.15 19.51
N GLY A 9 -18.91 -16.76 20.08
CA GLY A 9 -17.99 -16.12 21.00
C GLY A 9 -17.35 -14.91 20.34
N THR A 10 -17.76 -13.72 20.75
CA THR A 10 -17.05 -12.50 20.44
C THR A 10 -15.75 -12.55 21.21
N ALA A 11 -14.63 -12.75 20.51
CA ALA A 11 -13.32 -12.71 21.13
C ALA A 11 -13.12 -11.33 21.80
N PRO A 12 -12.53 -11.28 23.01
CA PRO A 12 -12.27 -10.01 23.66
C PRO A 12 -11.37 -9.14 22.76
N GLU A 13 -11.59 -7.84 22.76
CA GLU A 13 -10.93 -6.86 21.87
C GLU A 13 -9.40 -6.96 21.89
N ALA A 14 -8.81 -7.28 23.05
CA ALA A 14 -7.37 -7.51 23.20
C ALA A 14 -6.87 -8.75 22.44
N ALA A 15 -7.67 -9.82 22.36
CA ALA A 15 -7.35 -11.01 21.59
C ALA A 15 -7.47 -10.74 20.07
N ALA A 16 -8.46 -9.95 19.66
CA ALA A 16 -8.61 -9.52 18.27
C ALA A 16 -7.39 -8.67 17.82
N LYS A 17 -6.95 -7.73 18.65
CA LYS A 17 -5.75 -6.90 18.37
C LYS A 17 -4.47 -7.73 18.23
N LYS A 18 -4.32 -8.77 19.06
CA LYS A 18 -3.20 -9.72 18.96
C LYS A 18 -3.26 -10.55 17.68
N SER A 19 -4.46 -10.95 17.24
CA SER A 19 -4.67 -11.66 15.97
C SER A 19 -4.27 -10.79 14.78
N GLU A 20 -4.73 -9.54 14.75
CA GLU A 20 -4.46 -8.61 13.65
C GLU A 20 -2.96 -8.36 13.45
N GLU A 21 -2.21 -8.18 14.54
CA GLU A 21 -0.76 -8.01 14.45
C GLU A 21 -0.04 -9.27 13.96
N LEU A 22 -0.52 -10.45 14.36
CA LEU A 22 0.01 -11.72 13.87
C LEU A 22 -0.27 -11.90 12.37
N GLU A 23 -1.49 -11.64 11.94
CA GLU A 23 -1.90 -11.69 10.53
C GLU A 23 -1.06 -10.71 9.69
N ARG A 24 -0.84 -9.48 10.18
CA ARG A 24 0.01 -8.47 9.52
C ARG A 24 1.42 -8.98 9.25
N ARG A 25 2.02 -9.69 10.22
CA ARG A 25 3.40 -10.21 10.14
C ARG A 25 3.54 -11.54 9.38
N THR A 26 2.47 -12.32 9.26
CA THR A 26 2.56 -13.70 8.77
C THR A 26 1.87 -13.90 7.42
N ILE A 27 0.77 -13.21 7.17
CA ILE A 27 -0.02 -13.31 5.94
C ILE A 27 0.30 -12.10 5.07
N TRP A 28 -0.03 -10.90 5.53
CA TRP A 28 0.00 -9.70 4.69
C TRP A 28 1.41 -9.32 4.23
N SER A 29 2.43 -9.52 5.06
CA SER A 29 3.82 -9.23 4.70
C SER A 29 4.52 -10.32 3.87
N LYS A 30 3.89 -11.50 3.68
CA LYS A 30 4.52 -12.66 3.04
C LYS A 30 3.75 -13.22 1.85
N LYS A 31 2.53 -12.76 1.59
CA LYS A 31 1.67 -13.27 0.53
C LYS A 31 1.47 -12.22 -0.56
N TRP A 32 1.24 -12.70 -1.77
CA TRP A 32 0.86 -11.86 -2.90
C TRP A 32 -0.54 -11.28 -2.69
N ILE A 33 -0.70 -10.00 -3.01
CA ILE A 33 -1.96 -9.26 -2.85
C ILE A 33 -2.35 -8.70 -4.21
N LEU A 34 -3.59 -8.95 -4.62
CA LEU A 34 -4.14 -8.34 -5.82
C LEU A 34 -4.38 -6.85 -5.58
N ALA A 35 -3.48 -6.00 -6.10
CA ALA A 35 -3.57 -4.55 -5.89
C ALA A 35 -4.47 -3.84 -6.90
N ALA A 36 -4.30 -4.09 -8.20
CA ALA A 36 -5.11 -3.49 -9.25
C ALA A 36 -4.98 -4.23 -10.59
N ARG A 37 -5.90 -3.96 -11.52
CA ARG A 37 -5.77 -4.33 -12.93
C ARG A 37 -4.96 -3.27 -13.67
N VAL A 38 -4.04 -3.70 -14.55
CA VAL A 38 -3.18 -2.82 -15.37
C VAL A 38 -4.01 -1.80 -16.16
N SER A 39 -5.21 -2.17 -16.63
CA SER A 39 -6.11 -1.25 -17.35
C SER A 39 -6.55 -0.02 -16.56
N ARG A 40 -6.36 0.02 -15.23
CA ARG A 40 -6.64 1.20 -14.41
C ARG A 40 -5.53 2.27 -14.49
N LEU A 41 -4.35 1.90 -14.99
CA LEU A 41 -3.17 2.73 -15.23
C LEU A 41 -2.99 2.88 -16.75
N GLY A 42 -3.80 3.73 -17.38
CA GLY A 42 -3.85 3.82 -18.84
C GLY A 42 -2.61 4.48 -19.40
N ASN A 43 -2.26 5.63 -18.83
CA ASN A 43 -1.18 6.49 -19.32
C ASN A 43 0.04 6.42 -18.40
N THR A 44 1.22 6.71 -18.95
CA THR A 44 2.42 6.97 -18.16
C THR A 44 2.16 8.08 -17.14
N GLY A 45 2.62 7.85 -15.90
CA GLY A 45 2.43 8.75 -14.77
C GLY A 45 1.11 8.56 -14.04
N ASP A 46 0.16 7.77 -14.58
CA ASP A 46 -1.02 7.36 -13.82
C ASP A 46 -0.58 6.56 -12.60
N TYR A 47 -1.18 6.87 -11.45
CA TYR A 47 -0.94 6.17 -10.21
C TYR A 47 -2.24 5.88 -9.45
N ILE A 48 -2.20 4.84 -8.63
CA ILE A 48 -3.29 4.42 -7.75
C ILE A 48 -2.72 4.19 -6.36
N LYS A 49 -3.27 4.88 -5.36
CA LYS A 49 -2.97 4.69 -3.95
C LYS A 49 -3.95 3.68 -3.36
N PHE A 50 -3.46 2.79 -2.50
CA PHE A 50 -4.26 1.82 -1.75
C PHE A 50 -3.61 1.51 -0.40
N ASP A 51 -4.42 1.16 0.58
CA ASP A 51 -3.97 0.86 1.94
C ASP A 51 -4.29 -0.60 2.27
N VAL A 52 -3.31 -1.36 2.78
CA VAL A 52 -3.47 -2.79 3.13
C VAL A 52 -2.77 -3.08 4.44
N ALA A 53 -3.51 -3.73 5.36
CA ALA A 53 -3.01 -4.11 6.69
C ALA A 53 -2.31 -2.96 7.45
N GLY A 54 -2.82 -1.74 7.30
CA GLY A 54 -2.28 -0.52 7.94
C GLY A 54 -1.12 0.14 7.21
N PHE A 55 -0.66 -0.40 6.08
CA PHE A 55 0.39 0.20 5.25
C PHE A 55 -0.20 0.89 4.02
N SER A 56 0.31 2.08 3.70
CA SER A 56 -0.09 2.83 2.52
C SER A 56 0.87 2.58 1.37
N TYR A 57 0.33 2.21 0.21
CA TYR A 57 1.08 1.92 -1.01
C TYR A 57 0.54 2.74 -2.17
N PHE A 58 1.34 2.83 -3.23
CA PHE A 58 0.84 3.25 -4.52
C PHE A 58 1.48 2.46 -5.66
N LEU A 59 0.70 2.20 -6.69
CA LEU A 59 1.19 1.74 -7.99
C LEU A 59 1.33 2.93 -8.92
N ILE A 60 2.33 2.94 -9.77
CA ILE A 60 2.51 3.94 -10.82
C ILE A 60 2.99 3.28 -12.11
N LYS A 61 2.52 3.79 -13.25
CA LYS A 61 3.04 3.40 -14.56
C LYS A 61 4.17 4.34 -14.96
N ASP A 62 5.34 3.81 -15.24
CA ASP A 62 6.50 4.60 -15.62
C ASP A 62 6.51 4.98 -17.12
N LYS A 63 7.61 5.60 -17.55
CA LYS A 63 7.83 6.02 -18.94
C LYS A 63 8.14 4.86 -19.88
N ASP A 64 8.62 3.74 -19.35
CA ASP A 64 8.97 2.53 -20.07
C ASP A 64 7.74 1.60 -20.19
N ASN A 65 6.57 2.06 -19.70
CA ASN A 65 5.28 1.38 -19.60
C ASN A 65 5.23 0.23 -18.59
N ASP A 66 6.22 0.12 -17.71
CA ASP A 66 6.22 -0.81 -16.59
C ASP A 66 5.36 -0.26 -15.44
N VAL A 67 4.79 -1.18 -14.66
CA VAL A 67 4.00 -0.85 -13.46
C VAL A 67 4.79 -1.24 -12.23
N GLU A 68 5.01 -0.27 -11.36
CA GLU A 68 5.79 -0.44 -10.14
C GLU A 68 4.97 -0.08 -8.90
N GLY A 69 5.21 -0.83 -7.82
CA GLY A 69 4.57 -0.61 -6.53
C GLY A 69 5.55 -0.12 -5.47
N TYR A 70 5.15 0.90 -4.73
CA TYR A 70 5.98 1.53 -3.71
C TYR A 70 5.20 1.72 -2.40
N LEU A 71 5.92 1.71 -1.28
CA LEU A 71 5.38 2.22 -0.03
C LEU A 71 5.20 3.74 -0.17
N ASN A 72 4.03 4.24 0.20
CA ASN A 72 3.66 5.66 0.10
C ASN A 72 4.27 6.47 1.27
N VAL A 73 5.60 6.45 1.36
CA VAL A 73 6.35 7.01 2.48
C VAL A 73 7.56 7.75 1.94
N CYS A 74 7.70 9.01 2.29
CA CYS A 74 8.91 9.78 2.05
C CYS A 74 10.01 9.36 3.03
N TRP A 75 11.13 8.93 2.49
CA TRP A 75 12.35 8.54 3.19
C TRP A 75 12.90 9.60 4.16
N HIS A 76 12.54 10.88 4.01
CA HIS A 76 13.03 11.95 4.88
C HIS A 76 12.32 11.99 6.23
N ARG A 77 10.99 12.13 6.23
CA ARG A 77 10.18 12.25 7.47
C ARG A 77 8.83 11.56 7.36
N VAL A 78 8.78 10.46 6.62
CA VAL A 78 7.63 9.54 6.52
C VAL A 78 6.35 10.18 5.94
N TYR A 79 6.44 11.38 5.38
CA TYR A 79 5.29 12.06 4.78
C TYR A 79 4.81 11.32 3.51
N PRO A 80 3.49 11.19 3.26
CA PRO A 80 2.98 10.50 2.08
C PRO A 80 3.35 11.20 0.78
N ILE A 81 3.86 10.44 -0.19
CA ILE A 81 4.25 10.96 -1.52
C ILE A 81 3.01 11.32 -2.34
N VAL A 82 2.01 10.42 -2.32
CA VAL A 82 0.73 10.62 -2.99
C VAL A 82 -0.41 10.68 -1.98
N THR A 83 -1.37 11.56 -2.26
CA THR A 83 -2.51 11.85 -1.36
C THR A 83 -3.84 11.48 -2.00
N LYS A 84 -3.94 11.60 -3.33
CA LYS A 84 -5.15 11.23 -4.08
C LYS A 84 -5.21 9.71 -4.26
N PRO A 85 -6.41 9.10 -4.23
CA PRO A 85 -6.57 7.66 -4.46
C PRO A 85 -6.20 7.26 -5.89
N LYS A 86 -6.44 8.13 -6.87
CA LYS A 86 -6.03 7.97 -8.26
C LYS A 86 -5.77 9.33 -8.87
N SER A 87 -4.67 9.47 -9.60
CA SER A 87 -4.33 10.68 -10.37
C SER A 87 -3.22 10.34 -11.37
N SER A 88 -2.79 11.33 -12.14
CA SER A 88 -1.58 11.26 -12.96
C SER A 88 -0.55 12.29 -12.46
N ALA A 89 0.73 11.96 -12.53
CA ALA A 89 1.84 12.87 -12.23
C ALA A 89 3.08 12.49 -13.04
N ARG A 90 3.72 13.48 -13.67
CA ARG A 90 5.01 13.28 -14.35
C ARG A 90 6.18 13.22 -13.37
N ILE A 91 6.04 13.95 -12.26
CA ILE A 91 7.05 14.08 -11.22
C ILE A 91 6.33 13.91 -9.87
N LEU A 92 6.85 13.03 -9.04
CA LEU A 92 6.43 12.88 -7.65
C LEU A 92 7.44 13.59 -6.75
N ALA A 93 6.96 14.52 -5.93
CA ALA A 93 7.77 15.18 -4.92
C ALA A 93 7.02 15.16 -3.59
N CYS A 94 7.77 14.96 -2.51
CA CYS A 94 7.21 15.03 -1.17
C CYS A 94 6.72 16.46 -0.89
N LYS A 95 5.41 16.63 -0.61
CA LYS A 95 4.81 17.95 -0.34
C LYS A 95 5.34 18.63 0.92
N TYR A 96 6.08 17.91 1.78
CA TYR A 96 6.64 18.49 2.98
C TYR A 96 7.89 19.34 2.69
N HIS A 97 8.89 18.79 2.00
CA HIS A 97 10.19 19.45 1.76
C HIS A 97 10.61 19.49 0.29
N GLY A 98 9.77 19.04 -0.64
CA GLY A 98 10.07 19.03 -2.07
C GLY A 98 11.07 17.97 -2.53
N ILE A 99 11.42 16.99 -1.67
CA ILE A 99 12.33 15.92 -2.07
C ILE A 99 11.71 15.13 -3.22
N LEU A 100 12.44 15.09 -4.33
CA LEU A 100 12.07 14.36 -5.53
C LEU A 100 12.04 12.87 -5.24
N PHE A 101 10.93 12.23 -5.56
CA PHE A 101 10.82 10.78 -5.57
C PHE A 101 11.25 10.28 -6.94
N LEU A 102 12.43 9.67 -6.99
CA LEU A 102 12.95 9.04 -8.19
C LEU A 102 12.50 7.58 -8.22
N PHE A 103 11.85 7.19 -9.32
CA PHE A 103 11.58 5.80 -9.65
C PHE A 103 12.91 5.08 -9.89
N ARG A 104 13.04 3.83 -9.43
CA ARG A 104 14.27 3.01 -9.56
C ARG A 104 15.50 3.56 -8.84
N ARG A 105 15.44 3.63 -7.51
CA ARG A 105 16.57 4.04 -6.67
C ARG A 105 17.76 3.05 -6.62
N PHE A 106 17.85 2.07 -7.53
CA PHE A 106 18.73 0.89 -7.37
C PHE A 106 19.62 0.51 -8.58
N ASP A 107 19.84 1.38 -9.55
CA ASP A 107 20.88 1.15 -10.59
C ASP A 107 22.20 1.91 -10.33
N LEU A 108 22.34 2.58 -9.16
CA LEU A 108 23.59 3.27 -8.77
C LEU A 108 24.47 2.44 -7.81
N LEU A 109 24.21 1.14 -7.66
CA LEU A 109 25.00 0.22 -6.83
C LEU A 109 25.46 -1.04 -7.60
N LYS A 110 25.68 -0.91 -8.90
CA LYS A 110 26.48 -1.88 -9.67
C LYS A 110 27.81 -1.26 -10.04
#